data_AF-A4N2W3-F1
#
_entry.id   AF-A4N2W3-F1
#
_cell.length_a   1.000
_cell.length_b   1.000
_cell.length_c   1.000
_cell.angle_alpha   90.00
_cell.angle_beta   90.00
_cell.angle_gamma   90.00
#
_symmetry.space_group_name_H-M   'P 1'
#
loop_
_entity.id
_entity.type
_entity.pdbx_description
1 polymer ?
#
loop_
_entity_poly.entity_id
_entity_poly.type
_entity_poly.pdbx_seq_one_letter_code
_entity_poly.pdbx_strand_id
1 'polypeptide(L)'
;MGKSANAYQQDIQQVGLVVGWEIANNWAVVGRYYQDLALQKPVEQYLGVQYNSCCWAASVGVKRNVTNHQNQTRNEIVYDNSIGITLELRGLGSNDHQSGIQEMLEKGKLPYIRAFSLD
;
A
#
# COMPACT_ATOMS: atom_id res chain seq x y z
N MET A 1 -8.83 -23.19 15.48
CA MET A 1 -7.38 -23.39 15.73
C MET A 1 -6.63 -23.17 14.42
N GLY A 2 -6.22 -21.94 14.13
CA GLY A 2 -5.46 -21.61 12.91
C GLY A 2 -4.00 -22.02 13.09
N LYS A 3 -3.51 -22.96 12.29
CA LYS A 3 -2.08 -23.29 12.25
C LYS A 3 -1.33 -22.03 11.77
N SER A 4 -0.49 -21.45 12.62
CA SER A 4 0.54 -20.51 12.15
C SER A 4 1.43 -21.26 11.18
N ALA A 5 1.26 -20.98 9.90
CA ALA A 5 2.01 -21.60 8.82
C ALA A 5 3.38 -20.91 8.69
N ASN A 6 4.29 -21.20 9.61
CA ASN A 6 5.71 -20.92 9.40
C ASN A 6 6.27 -21.97 8.43
N ALA A 7 5.91 -21.84 7.14
CA ALA A 7 6.27 -22.80 6.09
C ALA A 7 7.79 -22.85 5.83
N TYR A 8 8.52 -21.82 6.24
CA TYR A 8 9.96 -21.67 6.03
C TYR A 8 10.80 -21.87 7.30
N GLN A 9 10.18 -22.12 8.46
CA GLN A 9 10.84 -22.22 9.77
C GLN A 9 11.82 -21.06 10.04
N GLN A 10 11.46 -19.85 9.63
CA GLN A 10 12.29 -18.65 9.75
C GLN A 10 11.53 -17.60 10.56
N ASP A 11 12.27 -16.80 11.33
CA ASP A 11 11.70 -15.61 11.97
C ASP A 11 11.41 -14.53 10.93
N ILE A 12 10.34 -13.77 11.15
CA ILE A 12 9.93 -12.68 10.26
C ILE A 12 10.95 -11.53 10.42
N GLN A 13 11.81 -11.36 9.43
CA GLN A 13 12.76 -10.26 9.35
C GLN A 13 12.41 -9.37 8.16
N GLN A 14 11.61 -8.33 8.41
CA GLN A 14 11.12 -7.44 7.36
C GLN A 14 11.52 -5.99 7.61
N VAL A 15 11.91 -5.30 6.55
CA VAL A 15 12.10 -3.86 6.53
C VAL A 15 11.07 -3.23 5.61
N GLY A 16 10.43 -2.16 6.10
CA GLY A 16 9.41 -1.43 5.37
C GLY A 16 9.79 0.04 5.24
N LEU A 17 9.56 0.60 4.05
CA LEU A 17 9.62 2.02 3.78
C LEU A 17 8.28 2.48 3.23
N VAL A 18 7.74 3.55 3.79
CA VAL A 18 6.53 4.21 3.30
C VAL A 18 6.81 5.70 3.18
N VAL A 19 6.44 6.29 2.04
CA VAL A 19 6.65 7.70 1.73
C VAL A 19 5.36 8.26 1.14
N GLY A 20 4.94 9.44 1.60
CA GLY A 20 3.85 10.21 1.02
C GLY A 20 4.29 11.66 0.85
N TRP A 21 4.11 12.22 -0.35
CA TRP A 21 4.55 13.58 -0.68
C TRP A 21 3.53 14.30 -1.58
N GLU A 22 3.12 15.51 -1.19
CA GLU A 22 2.40 16.47 -2.04
C GLU A 22 3.41 17.26 -2.89
N ILE A 23 3.58 16.87 -4.16
CA ILE A 23 4.61 17.44 -5.05
C ILE A 23 4.20 18.84 -5.54
N ALA A 24 2.90 19.04 -5.74
CA ALA A 24 2.31 20.30 -6.15
C ALA A 24 0.94 20.46 -5.47
N ASN A 25 0.35 21.66 -5.56
CA ASN A 25 -0.92 22.01 -4.92
C ASN A 25 -2.09 21.04 -5.22
N ASN A 26 -1.99 20.27 -6.30
CA ASN A 26 -3.00 19.31 -6.76
C ASN A 26 -2.45 17.89 -6.99
N TRP A 27 -1.17 17.61 -6.76
CA TRP A 27 -0.57 16.29 -7.00
C TRP A 27 0.00 15.69 -5.73
N ALA A 28 -0.45 14.48 -5.40
CA ALA A 28 0.04 13.69 -4.30
C ALA A 28 0.60 12.35 -4.81
N VAL A 29 1.72 11.91 -4.24
CA VAL A 29 2.35 10.63 -4.56
C VAL A 29 2.60 9.85 -3.29
N VAL A 30 2.29 8.56 -3.32
CA VAL A 30 2.54 7.62 -2.23
C VAL A 30 3.31 6.42 -2.75
N GLY A 31 4.38 6.06 -2.06
CA GLY A 31 5.19 4.88 -2.34
C GLY A 31 5.33 4.02 -1.10
N ARG A 32 5.29 2.70 -1.27
CA ARG A 32 5.67 1.76 -0.21
C ARG A 32 6.48 0.60 -0.76
N TYR A 33 7.43 0.14 0.04
CA TYR A 33 8.31 -0.95 -0.28
C TYR A 33 8.60 -1.75 0.99
N TYR A 34 8.20 -3.02 0.98
CA TYR A 34 8.47 -3.97 2.05
C TYR A 34 9.34 -5.09 1.51
N GLN A 35 10.45 -5.35 2.20
CA GLN A 35 11.43 -6.35 1.84
C GLN A 35 11.62 -7.32 2.99
N ASP A 36 11.55 -8.62 2.68
CA ASP A 36 11.99 -9.67 3.59
C ASP A 36 13.52 -9.82 3.48
N LEU A 37 14.21 -9.62 4.60
CA LEU A 37 15.67 -9.68 4.69
C LEU A 37 16.19 -11.13 4.78
N ALA A 38 15.40 -12.04 5.35
CA ALA A 38 15.78 -13.44 5.50
C ALA A 38 15.75 -14.15 4.14
N LEU A 39 14.73 -13.90 3.33
CA LEU A 39 14.58 -14.47 1.99
C LEU A 39 15.18 -13.59 0.87
N GLN A 40 15.54 -12.34 1.19
CA GLN A 40 15.95 -11.31 0.22
C GLN A 40 14.92 -11.10 -0.91
N LYS A 41 13.63 -11.08 -0.56
CA LYS A 41 12.53 -10.94 -1.51
C LYS A 41 11.60 -9.77 -1.16
N PRO A 42 11.09 -9.03 -2.16
CA PRO A 42 10.10 -7.99 -1.92
C PRO A 42 8.78 -8.64 -1.53
N VAL A 43 8.21 -8.22 -0.40
CA VAL A 43 6.92 -8.69 0.11
C VAL A 43 5.78 -7.89 -0.53
N GLU A 44 5.95 -6.57 -0.60
CA GLU A 44 4.97 -5.65 -1.17
C GLU A 44 5.66 -4.42 -1.76
N GLN A 45 5.22 -4.02 -2.94
CA GLN A 45 5.64 -2.81 -3.65
C GLN A 45 4.38 -2.09 -4.12
N TYR A 46 4.31 -0.80 -3.91
CA TYR A 46 3.20 0.00 -4.43
C TYR A 46 3.64 1.42 -4.71
N LEU A 47 3.04 1.97 -5.75
CA LEU A 47 3.18 3.34 -6.17
C LEU A 47 1.80 3.87 -6.56
N GLY A 48 1.39 4.96 -5.92
CA GLY A 48 0.13 5.64 -6.14
C GLY A 48 0.34 7.11 -6.46
N VAL A 49 -0.45 7.64 -7.38
CA VAL A 49 -0.50 9.06 -7.71
C VAL A 49 -1.95 9.50 -7.67
N GLN A 50 -2.19 10.65 -7.06
CA GLN A 50 -3.50 11.26 -6.97
C GLN A 50 -3.47 12.70 -7.44
N TYR A 51 -4.47 13.04 -8.24
CA TYR A 51 -4.78 14.40 -8.64
C TYR A 51 -6.00 14.90 -7.88
N ASN A 52 -5.88 16.07 -7.28
CA ASN A 52 -6.92 16.72 -6.50
C ASN A 52 -7.42 17.98 -7.22
N SER A 53 -8.72 18.03 -7.49
CA SER A 53 -9.44 19.22 -7.94
C SER A 53 -10.32 19.78 -6.81
N CYS A 54 -11.04 20.86 -7.08
CA CYS A 54 -11.96 21.49 -6.11
C CYS A 54 -13.24 20.67 -5.86
N CYS A 55 -13.69 19.84 -6.82
CA CYS A 55 -14.94 19.08 -6.71
C CYS A 55 -14.78 17.59 -7.01
N TRP A 56 -13.56 17.13 -7.32
CA TRP A 56 -13.28 15.72 -7.59
C TRP A 56 -11.82 15.40 -7.33
N ALA A 57 -11.53 14.12 -7.07
CA ALA A 57 -10.20 13.57 -7.05
C ALA A 57 -10.15 12.29 -7.87
N ALA A 58 -8.99 12.06 -8.48
CA ALA A 58 -8.71 10.85 -9.22
C ALA A 58 -7.37 10.30 -8.76
N SER A 59 -7.33 9.01 -8.42
CA SER A 59 -6.10 8.33 -8.07
C SER A 59 -5.91 7.08 -8.91
N VAL A 60 -4.65 6.80 -9.22
CA VAL A 60 -4.21 5.58 -9.88
C VAL A 60 -3.08 4.99 -9.06
N GLY A 61 -3.12 3.67 -8.87
CA GLY A 61 -2.10 2.96 -8.13
C GLY A 61 -1.76 1.63 -8.77
N VAL A 62 -0.48 1.29 -8.72
CA VAL A 62 0.03 -0.02 -9.10
C VAL A 62 0.54 -0.70 -7.85
N LYS A 63 0.24 -1.99 -7.70
CA LYS A 63 0.64 -2.80 -6.55
C LYS A 63 1.18 -4.13 -7.05
N ARG A 64 2.28 -4.56 -6.45
CA ARG A 64 2.83 -5.90 -6.58
C ARG A 64 3.04 -6.48 -5.20
N ASN A 65 2.47 -7.64 -4.91
CA ASN A 65 2.66 -8.29 -3.62
C ASN A 65 2.80 -9.81 -3.74
N VAL A 66 3.45 -10.41 -2.75
CA VAL A 66 3.57 -11.87 -2.67
C VAL A 66 2.21 -12.47 -2.32
N THR A 67 1.80 -13.46 -3.11
CA THR A 67 0.57 -14.23 -2.94
C THR A 67 0.89 -15.72 -2.81
N ASN A 68 -0.09 -16.48 -2.33
CA ASN A 68 0.00 -17.93 -2.22
C ASN A 68 -1.11 -18.59 -3.05
N HIS A 69 -0.75 -19.44 -4.01
CA HIS A 69 -1.68 -20.24 -4.80
C HIS A 69 -1.76 -21.67 -4.26
N GLN A 70 -2.94 -22.30 -4.35
CA GLN A 70 -3.17 -23.64 -3.83
C GLN A 70 -2.24 -24.73 -4.40
N ASN A 71 -1.67 -24.55 -5.60
CA ASN A 71 -0.78 -25.49 -6.26
C ASN A 71 0.70 -25.07 -6.27
N GLN A 72 1.10 -24.13 -5.41
CA GLN A 72 2.44 -23.55 -5.42
C GLN A 72 3.46 -24.55 -4.84
N THR A 73 4.54 -24.81 -5.58
CA THR A 73 5.63 -25.66 -5.08
C THR A 73 6.37 -24.97 -3.92
N ARG A 74 6.94 -25.74 -2.98
CA ARG A 74 7.54 -25.21 -1.73
C ARG A 74 8.59 -24.10 -1.90
N ASN A 75 9.18 -23.95 -3.10
CA ASN A 75 10.22 -22.95 -3.39
C ASN A 75 9.78 -21.90 -4.43
N GLU A 76 8.53 -21.91 -4.87
CA GLU A 76 8.03 -20.97 -5.84
C GLU A 76 7.47 -19.73 -5.14
N ILE A 77 7.88 -18.53 -5.58
CA ILE A 77 7.36 -17.26 -5.07
C ILE A 77 6.55 -16.62 -6.17
N VAL A 78 5.23 -16.64 -6.01
CA VAL A 78 4.29 -16.03 -6.95
C VAL A 78 3.92 -14.63 -6.49
N TYR A 79 3.79 -13.73 -7.46
CA TYR A 79 3.43 -12.34 -7.25
C TYR A 79 2.10 -12.05 -7.93
N ASP A 80 1.21 -11.36 -7.22
CA ASP A 80 0.04 -10.73 -7.81
C ASP A 80 0.37 -9.28 -8.18
N ASN A 81 -0.03 -8.86 -9.37
CA ASN A 81 0.12 -7.49 -9.85
C ASN A 81 -1.28 -6.92 -10.08
N SER A 82 -1.58 -5.81 -9.42
CA SER A 82 -2.88 -5.14 -9.51
C SER A 82 -2.71 -3.67 -9.85
N ILE A 83 -3.65 -3.18 -10.64
CA ILE A 83 -3.80 -1.76 -10.98
C ILE A 83 -5.16 -1.33 -10.46
N GLY A 84 -5.18 -0.23 -9.70
CA GLY A 84 -6.38 0.35 -9.14
C GLY A 84 -6.57 1.76 -9.65
N ILE A 85 -7.81 2.12 -9.97
CA ILE A 85 -8.22 3.48 -10.27
C ILE A 85 -9.34 3.81 -9.28
N THR A 86 -9.28 4.98 -8.66
CA THR A 86 -10.35 5.50 -7.79
C THR A 86 -10.75 6.88 -8.26
N LEU A 87 -12.05 7.12 -8.34
CA LEU A 87 -12.63 8.43 -8.60
C LEU A 87 -13.49 8.80 -7.40
N GLU A 88 -13.27 9.99 -6.86
CA GLU A 88 -13.96 10.53 -5.70
C GLU A 88 -14.60 11.86 -6.06
N LEU A 89 -15.87 12.04 -5.66
CA LEU A 89 -16.57 13.32 -5.79
C LEU A 89 -16.44 14.09 -4.47
N ARG A 90 -16.00 15.34 -4.57
CA ARG A 90 -15.73 16.25 -3.44
C ARG A 90 -16.74 17.39 -3.40
N GLY A 91 -16.89 18.03 -2.24
CA GLY A 91 -17.78 19.19 -2.08
C GLY A 91 -19.27 18.89 -1.85
N LEU A 92 -19.66 17.64 -1.59
CA LEU A 92 -21.04 17.26 -1.22
C LEU A 92 -21.25 17.10 0.30
N GLY A 93 -20.24 17.36 1.13
CA GLY A 93 -20.29 17.23 2.59
C GLY A 93 -19.16 17.99 3.31
N SER A 94 -19.28 18.13 4.63
CA SER A 94 -18.36 18.90 5.49
C SER A 94 -16.99 18.25 5.75
N ASN A 95 -16.71 17.07 5.18
CA ASN A 95 -15.49 16.29 5.43
C ASN A 95 -14.42 16.47 4.33
N ASP A 96 -14.45 17.58 3.61
CA ASP A 96 -13.70 17.84 2.37
C ASP A 96 -12.17 18.06 2.57
N HIS A 97 -11.63 17.79 3.76
CA HIS A 97 -10.26 18.14 4.15
C HIS A 97 -9.33 16.94 4.37
N GLN A 98 -9.77 15.70 4.13
CA GLN A 98 -8.87 14.56 4.24
C GLN A 98 -7.87 14.58 3.07
N SER A 99 -6.59 14.86 3.37
CA SER A 99 -5.51 14.86 2.37
C SER A 99 -5.51 13.53 1.62
N GLY A 100 -5.50 13.59 0.29
CA GLY A 100 -5.50 12.41 -0.60
C GLY A 100 -4.35 11.43 -0.33
N ILE A 101 -3.28 11.89 0.33
CA ILE A 101 -2.20 11.03 0.78
C ILE A 101 -2.67 10.02 1.83
N GLN A 102 -3.50 10.43 2.80
CA GLN A 102 -3.95 9.53 3.86
C GLN A 102 -4.77 8.37 3.30
N GLU A 103 -5.67 8.66 2.36
CA GLU A 103 -6.48 7.63 1.71
C GLU A 103 -5.61 6.61 0.94
N MET A 104 -4.61 7.08 0.19
CA MET A 104 -3.67 6.20 -0.51
C MET A 104 -2.79 5.38 0.44
N LEU A 105 -2.38 5.97 1.58
CA LEU A 105 -1.57 5.31 2.61
C LEU A 105 -2.34 4.19 3.33
N GLU A 106 -3.65 4.35 3.50
CA GLU A 106 -4.54 3.38 4.16
C GLU A 106 -4.94 2.22 3.22
N LYS A 107 -4.86 2.38 1.90
CA LYS A 107 -5.20 1.33 0.94
C LYS A 107 -4.03 0.39 0.71
N GLY A 108 -4.10 -0.90 1.06
CA GLY A 108 -3.05 -1.88 0.78
C GLY A 108 -3.21 -3.20 1.51
N LYS A 109 -2.27 -4.14 1.35
CA LYS A 109 -2.23 -5.35 2.20
C LYS A 109 -1.48 -5.05 3.51
N LEU A 110 -0.54 -4.12 3.49
CA LEU A 110 0.09 -3.52 4.68
C LEU A 110 -0.20 -2.01 4.71
N PRO A 111 -1.34 -1.57 5.29
CA PRO A 111 -1.67 -0.16 5.39
C PRO A 111 -0.71 0.57 6.32
N TYR A 112 -0.44 1.85 6.05
CA TYR A 112 0.32 2.68 6.96
C TYR A 112 -0.46 2.89 8.26
N ILE A 113 0.23 2.73 9.39
CA ILE A 113 -0.31 3.02 10.72
C ILE A 113 0.49 4.17 11.31
N ARG A 114 -0.20 5.23 11.71
CA ARG A 114 0.43 6.40 12.33
C ARG A 114 1.00 6.00 13.69
N ALA A 115 2.33 6.07 13.84
CA ALA A 115 3.01 5.66 15.07
C ALA A 115 2.86 6.66 16.22
N PHE A 116 2.70 7.96 15.90
CA PHE A 116 2.59 9.03 16.89
C PHE A 116 1.50 10.02 16.46
N SER A 117 0.61 10.37 17.40
CA SER A 117 -0.31 11.51 17.29
C SER A 117 0.17 12.58 18.27
N LEU A 118 0.61 13.73 17.73
CA LEU A 118 0.85 14.93 18.52
C LEU A 118 -0.40 15.78 18.37
N ASP A 119 -1.27 15.75 19.39
CA ASP A 119 -2.32 16.76 19.60
C ASP A 119 -1.72 18.00 20.26
#